data_AF-A0A7V1I3Q1-F1
#
_entry.id   AF-A0A7V1I3Q1-F1
#
_cell.length_a   1.000
_cell.length_b   1.000
_cell.length_c   1.000
_cell.angle_alpha   90.00
_cell.angle_beta   90.00
_cell.angle_gamma   90.00
#
_symmetry.space_group_name_H-M   'P 1'
#
loop_
_entity.id
_entity.type
_entity.pdbx_description
1 polymer ?
#
loop_
_entity_poly.entity_id
_entity_poly.type
_entity_poly.pdbx_seq_one_letter_code
_entity_poly.pdbx_strand_id
1 'polypeptide(L)'
;FIQCAGQRNPEHLPYCSSYCCLVALKQAKYVRELNPEAKAYIFYRDMRTPGQFEEFYKNAQNDIGIFLTKGEVVSISENSDKSLNIEVEQTLLGEKITVKADLVVLATGMVSSYEGLPTTREEVFERYGLTGQEEPDVIEKTIAETPQPWVGILNLQYRQAPEIPVLKYSLPDSNFICFPYESRRTGIYAAGCVRQPLDIDGCIRDARGAALKAIQCMELESRGAAVHPRAGDLSFPQFFLQRCTQCKRCTQECPFGALDEDEKGTPKPNIFRCRRCGVCMGACPERIVGFQNYNIDIISSMIKAISVPEDDEEKLRILCLACENDAYPALDMAGINHINYSPLLRVIPMRCLGSMNLVFITDALSRGIDGVLLLGCKFGDDYQCHFVRGSELADYRMSKLHETLSKLGLEAERAELVQVAITDYDKLPGIIDKFINRIKEIGPNPFKGW
;
A
#
# COMPACT_ATOMS: atom_id res chain seq x y z
N PHE A 1 -1.63 36.87 7.51
CA PHE A 1 -1.38 35.42 7.39
C PHE A 1 -1.65 35.00 5.96
N ILE A 2 -0.69 34.32 5.32
CA ILE A 2 -0.83 33.76 3.97
C ILE A 2 -0.92 32.25 4.10
N GLN A 3 -2.08 31.67 3.76
CA GLN A 3 -2.27 30.22 3.78
C GLN A 3 -1.54 29.55 2.63
N CYS A 4 -1.22 28.27 2.84
CA CYS A 4 -0.58 27.43 1.82
C CYS A 4 0.73 28.03 1.28
N ALA A 5 1.49 28.75 2.11
CA ALA A 5 2.78 29.31 1.70
C ALA A 5 3.74 28.16 1.35
N GLY A 6 4.00 27.97 0.06
CA GLY A 6 4.75 26.84 -0.49
C GLY A 6 3.97 25.51 -0.58
N GLN A 7 2.73 25.45 -0.12
CA GLN A 7 1.94 24.21 -0.06
C GLN A 7 0.87 24.14 -1.15
N ARG A 8 0.42 22.92 -1.44
CA ARG A 8 -0.52 22.64 -2.54
C ARG A 8 -0.01 23.27 -3.85
N ASN A 9 1.30 23.16 -4.06
CA ASN A 9 2.00 23.56 -5.27
C ASN A 9 2.73 22.32 -5.81
N PRO A 10 2.37 21.82 -7.01
CA PRO A 10 3.06 20.68 -7.65
C PRO A 10 4.59 20.83 -7.74
N GLU A 11 5.09 22.07 -7.83
CA GLU A 11 6.51 22.38 -8.01
C GLU A 11 7.27 22.59 -6.68
N HIS A 12 6.58 22.58 -5.54
CA HIS A 12 7.22 22.76 -4.22
C HIS A 12 6.73 21.70 -3.22
N LEU A 13 5.67 21.99 -2.44
CA LEU A 13 5.03 21.01 -1.58
C LEU A 13 3.63 20.66 -2.13
N PRO A 14 3.46 19.51 -2.81
CA PRO A 14 2.25 19.20 -3.57
C PRO A 14 1.05 18.79 -2.71
N TYR A 15 1.26 18.58 -1.41
CA TYR A 15 0.21 18.15 -0.47
C TYR A 15 -0.19 19.25 0.51
N CYS A 16 -1.29 19.02 1.22
CA CYS A 16 -1.77 19.90 2.28
C CYS A 16 -1.32 19.37 3.63
N SER A 17 -0.74 20.23 4.48
CA SER A 17 -0.32 19.82 5.82
C SER A 17 -1.46 19.68 6.84
N SER A 18 -2.70 19.97 6.44
CA SER A 18 -3.94 19.84 7.24
C SER A 18 -4.07 20.68 8.53
N TYR A 19 -2.98 21.24 9.07
CA TYR A 19 -2.97 21.98 10.34
C TYR A 19 -2.90 23.52 10.17
N CYS A 20 -2.35 24.02 9.06
CA CYS A 20 -1.97 25.43 8.89
C CYS A 20 -3.16 26.41 8.96
N CYS A 21 -4.33 26.01 8.46
CA CYS A 21 -5.57 26.80 8.54
C CYS A 21 -5.96 27.07 9.99
N LEU A 22 -5.96 26.04 10.85
CA LEU A 22 -6.33 26.16 12.26
C LEU A 22 -5.32 26.98 13.05
N VAL A 23 -4.02 26.78 12.79
CA VAL A 23 -2.96 27.54 13.47
C VAL A 23 -3.06 29.04 13.17
N ALA A 24 -3.34 29.42 11.93
CA ALA A 24 -3.50 30.83 11.58
C ALA A 24 -4.73 31.45 12.23
N LEU A 25 -5.87 30.75 12.27
CA LEU A 25 -7.07 31.22 12.99
C LEU A 25 -6.78 31.43 14.48
N LYS A 26 -6.06 30.48 15.10
CA LYS A 26 -5.62 30.57 16.49
C LYS A 26 -4.70 31.77 16.73
N GLN A 27 -3.68 31.94 15.89
CA GLN A 27 -2.73 33.06 16.04
C GLN A 27 -3.40 34.41 15.75
N ALA A 28 -4.34 34.48 14.81
CA ALA A 28 -5.13 35.69 14.58
C ALA A 28 -5.93 36.09 15.81
N LYS A 29 -6.56 35.13 16.50
CA LYS A 29 -7.23 35.39 17.78
C LYS A 29 -6.27 35.84 18.87
N TYR A 30 -5.10 35.21 19.02
CA TYR A 30 -4.09 35.68 19.98
C TYR A 30 -3.67 37.12 19.74
N VAL A 31 -3.53 37.54 18.48
CA VAL A 31 -3.25 38.95 18.14
C VAL A 31 -4.40 39.86 18.60
N ARG A 32 -5.66 39.46 18.39
CA ARG A 32 -6.86 40.22 18.80
C ARG A 32 -7.04 40.26 20.31
N GLU A 33 -6.71 39.19 21.01
CA GLU A 33 -6.76 39.09 22.48
C GLU A 33 -5.69 40.00 23.12
N LEU A 34 -4.48 40.04 22.56
CA LEU A 34 -3.40 40.90 23.03
C LEU A 34 -3.63 42.37 22.69
N ASN A 35 -4.26 42.65 21.55
CA ASN A 35 -4.61 44.01 21.12
C ASN A 35 -5.96 44.04 20.40
N PRO A 36 -7.04 44.46 21.09
CA PRO A 36 -8.38 44.57 20.51
C PRO A 36 -8.54 45.57 19.36
N GLU A 37 -7.52 46.39 19.05
CA GLU A 37 -7.49 47.29 17.89
C GLU A 37 -6.70 46.71 16.70
N ALA A 38 -5.92 45.64 16.90
CA ALA A 38 -5.10 45.05 15.85
C ALA A 38 -5.93 44.31 14.79
N LYS A 39 -5.57 44.41 13.51
CA LYS A 39 -6.30 43.71 12.43
C LYS A 39 -5.51 42.50 11.96
N ALA A 40 -6.18 41.35 11.88
CA ALA A 40 -5.59 40.11 11.38
C ALA A 40 -6.22 39.73 10.05
N TYR A 41 -5.46 39.88 8.96
CA TYR A 41 -5.89 39.46 7.62
C TYR A 41 -5.39 38.04 7.33
N ILE A 42 -6.27 37.15 6.89
CA ILE A 42 -5.98 35.77 6.51
C ILE A 42 -6.38 35.56 5.04
N PHE A 43 -5.38 35.36 4.19
CA PHE A 43 -5.58 35.08 2.76
C PHE A 43 -5.51 33.58 2.51
N TYR A 44 -6.51 33.02 1.84
CA TYR A 44 -6.63 31.57 1.64
C TYR A 44 -7.23 31.17 0.29
N ARG A 45 -6.93 29.95 -0.18
CA ARG A 45 -7.65 29.34 -1.31
C ARG A 45 -8.89 28.59 -0.83
N ASP A 46 -8.68 27.74 0.18
CA ASP A 46 -9.73 27.02 0.91
C ASP A 46 -9.38 26.99 2.39
N MET A 47 -10.39 27.10 3.26
CA MET A 47 -10.24 26.82 4.69
C MET A 47 -10.54 25.35 4.95
N ARG A 48 -9.61 24.65 5.59
CA ARG A 48 -9.75 23.22 5.93
C ARG A 48 -9.86 23.06 7.45
N THR A 49 -11.10 22.99 7.94
CA THR A 49 -11.46 22.94 9.36
C THR A 49 -12.43 21.79 9.65
N PRO A 50 -11.99 20.52 9.48
CA PRO A 50 -12.90 19.38 9.52
C PRO A 50 -13.51 19.14 10.92
N GLY A 51 -14.75 18.64 10.93
CA GLY A 51 -15.45 18.24 12.15
C GLY A 51 -15.71 19.42 13.09
N GLN A 52 -15.43 19.22 14.39
CA GLN A 52 -15.67 20.24 15.43
C GLN A 52 -14.87 21.54 15.21
N PHE A 53 -13.80 21.50 14.42
CA PHE A 53 -13.01 22.69 14.14
C PHE A 53 -13.73 23.73 13.26
N GLU A 54 -14.84 23.34 12.62
CA GLU A 54 -15.70 24.28 11.90
C GLU A 54 -16.32 25.32 12.83
N GLU A 55 -16.65 24.94 14.07
CA GLU A 55 -17.14 25.90 15.08
C GLU A 55 -16.07 26.92 15.45
N PHE A 56 -14.81 26.51 15.50
CA PHE A 56 -13.68 27.41 15.74
C PHE A 56 -13.49 28.41 14.61
N TYR A 57 -13.64 27.96 13.36
CA TYR A 57 -13.64 28.82 12.18
C TYR A 57 -14.78 29.82 12.21
N LYS A 58 -16.01 29.36 12.47
CA LYS A 58 -17.19 30.23 12.63
C LYS A 58 -17.02 31.25 13.74
N ASN A 59 -16.44 30.85 14.86
CA ASN A 59 -16.17 31.78 15.96
C ASN A 59 -15.13 32.84 15.57
N ALA A 60 -14.12 32.50 14.76
CA ALA A 60 -13.16 33.48 14.24
C ALA A 60 -13.81 34.47 13.24
N GLN A 61 -14.81 34.04 12.46
CA GLN A 61 -15.58 34.94 11.57
C GLN A 61 -16.41 35.99 12.32
N ASN A 62 -16.76 35.72 13.59
CA ASN A 62 -17.52 36.66 14.42
C ASN A 62 -16.65 37.77 15.04
N ASP A 63 -15.31 37.67 14.97
CA ASP A 63 -14.41 38.72 15.43
C ASP A 63 -14.24 39.79 14.33
N ILE A 64 -14.70 41.00 14.61
CA ILE A 64 -14.69 42.13 13.66
C ILE A 64 -13.27 42.57 13.22
N GLY A 65 -12.22 42.16 13.93
CA GLY A 65 -10.84 42.44 13.54
C GLY A 65 -10.13 41.28 12.84
N ILE A 66 -10.80 40.15 12.61
CA ILE A 66 -10.29 39.04 11.79
C ILE A 66 -10.94 39.11 10.41
N PHE A 67 -10.11 39.40 9.41
CA PHE A 67 -10.53 39.51 8.01
C PHE A 67 -10.11 38.26 7.25
N LEU A 68 -11.08 37.59 6.64
CA LEU A 68 -10.89 36.35 5.89
C LEU A 68 -11.18 36.64 4.42
N THR A 69 -10.16 36.54 3.58
CA THR A 69 -10.32 36.78 2.13
C THR A 69 -9.85 35.55 1.37
N LYS A 70 -10.75 34.98 0.57
CA LYS A 70 -10.34 34.02 -0.45
C LYS A 70 -9.61 34.77 -1.56
N GLY A 71 -8.41 34.32 -1.90
CA GLY A 71 -7.56 34.96 -2.89
C GLY A 71 -6.14 34.39 -2.89
N GLU A 72 -5.41 34.66 -3.96
CA GLU A 72 -4.02 34.26 -4.14
C GLU A 72 -3.11 35.47 -4.02
N VAL A 73 -2.11 35.38 -3.13
CA VAL A 73 -1.11 36.44 -2.98
C VAL A 73 -0.11 36.32 -4.12
N VAL A 74 0.00 37.38 -4.94
CA VAL A 74 0.86 37.39 -6.13
C VAL A 74 2.19 38.11 -5.89
N SER A 75 2.20 39.11 -5.01
CA SER A 75 3.42 39.85 -4.67
C SER A 75 3.36 40.42 -3.26
N ILE A 76 4.55 40.58 -2.66
CA ILE A 76 4.75 41.29 -1.41
C ILE A 76 5.87 42.30 -1.65
N SER A 77 5.60 43.57 -1.36
CA SER A 77 6.60 44.64 -1.48
C SER A 77 6.72 45.42 -0.17
N GLU A 78 7.93 45.86 0.15
CA GLU A 78 8.21 46.69 1.32
C GLU A 78 8.12 48.17 0.95
N ASN A 79 7.38 48.94 1.73
CA ASN A 79 7.26 50.39 1.59
C ASN A 79 8.45 51.10 2.27
N SER A 80 8.61 52.39 1.98
CA SER A 80 9.63 53.24 2.62
C SER A 80 9.50 53.32 4.15
N ASP A 81 8.29 53.17 4.68
CA ASP A 81 7.97 53.18 6.12
C ASP A 81 8.10 51.80 6.80
N LYS A 82 8.69 50.80 6.11
CA LYS A 82 8.84 49.39 6.56
C LYS A 82 7.55 48.58 6.66
N SER A 83 6.40 49.16 6.31
CA SER A 83 5.17 48.38 6.14
C SER A 83 5.21 47.56 4.85
N LEU A 84 4.37 46.55 4.76
CA LEU A 84 4.29 45.63 3.63
C LEU A 84 3.00 45.85 2.85
N ASN A 85 3.10 45.91 1.51
CA ASN A 85 1.95 45.81 0.62
C ASN A 85 1.83 44.37 0.12
N ILE A 86 0.65 43.78 0.31
CA ILE A 86 0.30 42.44 -0.13
C ILE A 86 -0.69 42.58 -1.27
N GLU A 87 -0.28 42.21 -2.48
CA GLU A 87 -1.17 42.16 -3.64
C GLU A 87 -1.86 40.80 -3.72
N VAL A 88 -3.19 40.83 -3.82
CA VAL A 88 -4.03 39.63 -3.84
C VAL A 88 -4.93 39.65 -5.07
N GLU A 89 -4.92 38.56 -5.80
CA GLU A 89 -5.74 38.32 -6.98
C GLU A 89 -6.71 37.15 -6.75
N GLN A 90 -7.58 36.90 -7.73
CA GLN A 90 -8.61 35.84 -7.67
C GLN A 90 -9.50 35.94 -6.43
N THR A 91 -9.81 37.18 -6.03
CA THR A 91 -10.68 37.43 -4.89
C THR A 91 -12.13 37.06 -5.23
N LEU A 92 -12.97 36.86 -4.22
CA LEU A 92 -14.42 36.61 -4.42
C LEU A 92 -15.12 37.76 -5.18
N LEU A 93 -14.55 38.95 -5.16
CA LEU A 93 -15.09 40.14 -5.82
C LEU A 93 -14.57 40.31 -7.25
N GLY A 94 -13.63 39.48 -7.70
CA GLY A 94 -13.01 39.54 -9.03
C GLY A 94 -11.97 40.65 -9.21
N GLU A 95 -11.91 41.62 -8.30
CA GLU A 95 -10.94 42.71 -8.33
C GLU A 95 -9.62 42.34 -7.63
N LYS A 96 -8.52 42.88 -8.16
CA LYS A 96 -7.22 42.86 -7.50
C LYS A 96 -7.24 43.83 -6.33
N ILE A 97 -6.82 43.37 -5.16
CA ILE A 97 -6.75 44.20 -3.95
C ILE A 97 -5.31 44.31 -3.44
N THR A 98 -4.99 45.43 -2.82
CA THR A 98 -3.74 45.63 -2.10
C THR A 98 -4.04 45.87 -0.63
N VAL A 99 -3.45 45.05 0.23
CA VAL A 99 -3.60 45.18 1.69
C VAL A 99 -2.28 45.62 2.29
N LYS A 100 -2.28 46.72 3.04
CA LYS A 100 -1.14 47.19 3.82
C LYS A 100 -1.12 46.49 5.18
N ALA A 101 0.03 45.97 5.60
CA ALA A 101 0.20 45.32 6.90
C ALA A 101 1.59 45.57 7.50
N ASP A 102 1.69 45.54 8.83
CA ASP A 102 2.97 45.73 9.54
C ASP A 102 3.81 44.43 9.58
N LEU A 103 3.15 43.27 9.47
CA LEU A 103 3.79 41.96 9.51
C LEU A 103 3.06 40.98 8.59
N VAL A 104 3.83 40.23 7.80
CA VAL A 104 3.33 39.08 7.05
C VAL A 104 3.80 37.79 7.73
N VAL A 105 2.84 36.91 8.00
CA VAL A 105 3.09 35.56 8.52
C VAL A 105 2.79 34.55 7.42
N LEU A 106 3.79 33.78 7.01
CA LEU A 106 3.66 32.69 6.04
C LEU A 106 3.27 31.41 6.76
N ALA A 107 2.11 30.84 6.43
CA ALA A 107 1.68 29.55 6.99
C ALA A 107 2.29 28.41 6.17
N THR A 108 3.56 28.09 6.47
CA THR A 108 4.35 27.05 5.79
C THR A 108 3.87 25.64 6.14
N GLY A 109 4.26 24.68 5.29
CA GLY A 109 3.89 23.27 5.44
C GLY A 109 4.83 22.46 6.32
N MET A 110 4.39 21.24 6.64
CA MET A 110 5.23 20.22 7.23
C MET A 110 5.86 19.38 6.12
N VAL A 111 7.17 19.23 6.23
CA VAL A 111 7.99 18.36 5.39
C VAL A 111 8.53 17.23 6.24
N SER A 112 8.87 16.10 5.61
CA SER A 112 9.53 15.02 6.32
C SER A 112 10.90 15.50 6.82
N SER A 113 11.32 15.05 8.00
CA SER A 113 12.72 15.23 8.43
C SER A 113 13.72 14.48 7.54
N TYR A 114 13.22 13.60 6.66
CA TYR A 114 13.97 12.89 5.63
C TYR A 114 13.87 13.55 4.25
N GLU A 115 13.27 14.75 4.14
CA GLU A 115 13.18 15.49 2.88
C GLU A 115 14.58 15.70 2.26
N GLY A 116 14.70 15.45 0.95
CA GLY A 116 15.98 15.47 0.22
C GLY A 116 16.72 14.12 0.19
N LEU A 117 16.16 13.07 0.79
CA LEU A 117 16.57 11.68 0.56
C LEU A 117 15.77 11.06 -0.59
N PRO A 118 16.35 10.11 -1.34
CA PRO A 118 15.63 9.46 -2.43
C PRO A 118 14.54 8.56 -1.86
N THR A 119 13.35 8.60 -2.46
CA THR A 119 12.14 7.94 -1.98
C THR A 119 11.53 6.99 -2.98
N THR A 120 11.87 7.15 -4.26
CA THR A 120 11.47 6.26 -5.35
C THR A 120 12.68 5.49 -5.88
N ARG A 121 12.42 4.40 -6.60
CA ARG A 121 13.49 3.64 -7.27
C ARG A 121 14.24 4.52 -8.26
N GLU A 122 13.52 5.40 -8.94
CA GLU A 122 14.04 6.35 -9.92
C GLU A 122 14.93 7.40 -9.25
N GLU A 123 14.51 7.98 -8.12
CA GLU A 123 15.31 8.94 -7.35
C GLU A 123 16.56 8.28 -6.74
N VAL A 124 16.45 7.01 -6.32
CA VAL A 124 17.60 6.21 -5.89
C VAL A 124 18.56 6.03 -7.06
N PHE A 125 18.04 5.66 -8.23
CA PHE A 125 18.87 5.39 -9.40
C PHE A 125 19.55 6.67 -9.89
N GLU A 126 18.83 7.77 -9.98
CA GLU A 126 19.39 9.07 -10.32
C GLU A 126 20.46 9.52 -9.31
N ARG A 127 20.18 9.43 -8.00
CA ARG A 127 21.13 9.83 -6.96
C ARG A 127 22.42 9.01 -6.96
N TYR A 128 22.32 7.72 -7.25
CA TYR A 128 23.46 6.80 -7.27
C TYR A 128 24.04 6.57 -8.68
N GLY A 129 23.57 7.32 -9.69
CA GLY A 129 24.06 7.20 -11.08
C GLY A 129 23.75 5.85 -11.74
N LEU A 130 22.69 5.18 -11.31
CA LEU A 130 22.21 3.91 -11.86
C LEU A 130 21.20 4.18 -13.00
N THR A 131 21.20 3.32 -14.00
CA THR A 131 20.32 3.40 -15.18
C THR A 131 19.12 2.46 -15.08
N GLY A 132 19.15 1.53 -14.12
CA GLY A 132 18.15 0.48 -13.94
C GLY A 132 18.31 -0.70 -14.88
N GLN A 133 19.36 -0.70 -15.70
CA GLN A 133 19.76 -1.80 -16.58
C GLN A 133 20.89 -2.64 -15.98
N GLU A 134 21.44 -2.23 -14.83
CA GLU A 134 22.51 -2.94 -14.14
C GLU A 134 22.00 -4.26 -13.54
N GLU A 135 22.92 -5.24 -13.45
CA GLU A 135 22.69 -6.47 -12.68
C GLU A 135 22.33 -6.12 -11.22
N PRO A 136 21.40 -6.84 -10.58
CA PRO A 136 20.95 -6.57 -9.21
C PRO A 136 22.09 -6.43 -8.20
N ASP A 137 23.15 -7.23 -8.38
CA ASP A 137 24.33 -7.27 -7.52
C ASP A 137 25.14 -5.96 -7.59
N VAL A 138 25.15 -5.32 -8.76
CA VAL A 138 25.85 -4.04 -9.00
C VAL A 138 25.06 -2.89 -8.38
N ILE A 139 23.73 -2.93 -8.48
CA ILE A 139 22.83 -1.96 -7.84
C ILE A 139 23.03 -2.00 -6.31
N GLU A 140 23.01 -3.20 -5.72
CA GLU A 140 23.19 -3.39 -4.28
C GLU A 140 24.54 -2.87 -3.80
N LYS A 141 25.61 -3.16 -4.55
CA LYS A 141 26.97 -2.73 -4.20
C LYS A 141 27.14 -1.20 -4.27
N THR A 142 26.66 -0.57 -5.33
CA THR A 142 26.75 0.89 -5.52
C THR A 142 26.00 1.63 -4.40
N ILE A 143 24.82 1.15 -4.02
CA ILE A 143 24.07 1.72 -2.91
C ILE A 143 24.83 1.53 -1.59
N ALA A 144 25.42 0.37 -1.33
CA ALA A 144 26.13 0.09 -0.08
C ALA A 144 27.44 0.89 0.09
N GLU A 145 28.12 1.22 -1.01
CA GLU A 145 29.42 1.92 -0.99
C GLU A 145 29.30 3.45 -0.99
N THR A 146 28.10 4.01 -1.15
CA THR A 146 27.91 5.46 -1.18
C THR A 146 27.81 6.05 0.24
N PRO A 147 28.47 7.18 0.55
CA PRO A 147 28.35 7.85 1.85
C PRO A 147 26.90 8.27 2.13
N GLN A 148 26.36 7.99 3.32
CA GLN A 148 24.96 8.25 3.69
C GLN A 148 23.95 7.56 2.75
N PRO A 149 24.03 6.24 2.56
CA PRO A 149 23.24 5.58 1.53
C PRO A 149 21.73 5.64 1.87
N TRP A 150 21.41 5.66 3.16
CA TRP A 150 20.10 5.88 3.77
C TRP A 150 20.36 6.39 5.19
N VAL A 151 19.82 7.54 5.60
CA VAL A 151 20.16 8.21 6.87
C VAL A 151 19.97 7.26 8.06
N GLY A 152 21.08 6.81 8.64
CA GLY A 152 21.18 5.69 9.56
C GLY A 152 20.80 6.03 11.00
N ILE A 153 19.51 6.22 11.26
CA ILE A 153 18.98 6.38 12.62
C ILE A 153 18.68 5.02 13.24
N LEU A 154 18.05 4.11 12.50
CA LEU A 154 17.60 2.82 13.02
C LEU A 154 18.63 1.70 12.84
N ASN A 155 19.46 1.77 11.78
CA ASN A 155 20.55 0.82 11.51
C ASN A 155 20.10 -0.67 11.57
N LEU A 156 18.95 -0.97 10.98
CA LEU A 156 18.34 -2.28 10.99
C LEU A 156 19.14 -3.28 10.12
N GLN A 157 19.17 -4.54 10.54
CA GLN A 157 19.91 -5.60 9.83
C GLN A 157 19.05 -6.32 8.77
N TYR A 158 18.24 -5.56 8.01
CA TYR A 158 17.40 -6.12 6.94
C TYR A 158 18.17 -6.09 5.64
N ARG A 159 18.11 -7.20 4.86
CA ARG A 159 18.62 -7.23 3.49
C ARG A 159 18.14 -6.06 2.61
N GLN A 160 16.89 -5.64 2.79
CA GLN A 160 16.25 -4.63 1.92
C GLN A 160 16.77 -3.20 2.12
N ALA A 161 17.09 -2.81 3.37
CA ALA A 161 17.60 -1.50 3.75
C ALA A 161 17.68 -1.40 5.29
N PRO A 162 18.57 -0.56 5.84
CA PRO A 162 18.71 -0.37 7.29
C PRO A 162 17.63 0.49 7.94
N GLU A 163 16.65 0.98 7.18
CA GLU A 163 15.59 1.87 7.67
C GLU A 163 14.19 1.30 7.40
N ILE A 164 13.16 2.00 7.89
CA ILE A 164 11.77 1.78 7.46
C ILE A 164 11.68 2.24 5.98
N PRO A 165 11.08 1.44 5.08
CA PRO A 165 10.82 1.89 3.72
C PRO A 165 10.06 3.21 3.71
N VAL A 166 10.32 4.09 2.75
CA VAL A 166 9.61 5.37 2.62
C VAL A 166 8.57 5.29 1.49
N LEU A 167 7.49 6.02 1.66
CA LEU A 167 6.50 6.36 0.64
C LEU A 167 6.91 7.65 -0.06
N LYS A 168 6.04 8.12 -0.95
CA LYS A 168 6.12 9.45 -1.57
C LYS A 168 6.36 10.54 -0.51
N TYR A 169 7.23 11.49 -0.84
CA TYR A 169 7.61 12.63 0.03
C TYR A 169 8.43 12.27 1.27
N SER A 170 9.16 11.15 1.22
CA SER A 170 10.11 10.73 2.27
C SER A 170 9.44 10.45 3.61
N LEU A 171 8.14 10.15 3.60
CA LEU A 171 7.40 9.73 4.79
C LEU A 171 7.54 8.20 4.95
N PRO A 172 7.66 7.67 6.17
CA PRO A 172 7.77 6.23 6.39
C PRO A 172 6.52 5.48 5.92
N ASP A 173 6.72 4.36 5.23
CA ASP A 173 5.71 3.36 4.87
C ASP A 173 5.21 2.65 6.13
N SER A 174 4.30 3.36 6.80
CA SER A 174 3.73 3.09 8.11
C SER A 174 2.20 3.16 8.11
N ASN A 175 1.63 3.04 6.91
CA ASN A 175 0.20 3.10 6.67
C ASN A 175 -0.15 2.20 5.47
N PHE A 176 -0.35 0.91 5.75
CA PHE A 176 -1.07 0.07 4.79
C PHE A 176 -2.54 0.47 4.84
N ILE A 177 -3.23 0.56 3.70
CA ILE A 177 -4.65 0.99 3.66
C ILE A 177 -5.51 0.23 4.69
N CYS A 178 -5.22 -1.06 4.90
CA CYS A 178 -5.94 -1.93 5.84
C CYS A 178 -5.33 -1.92 7.27
N PHE A 179 -4.11 -1.39 7.45
CA PHE A 179 -3.38 -1.37 8.72
C PHE A 179 -2.68 -0.02 8.94
N PRO A 180 -3.43 1.02 9.36
CA PRO A 180 -2.98 2.42 9.34
C PRO A 180 -1.90 2.80 10.37
N TYR A 181 -1.45 1.82 11.15
CA TYR A 181 -0.44 1.96 12.19
C TYR A 181 0.68 0.92 12.06
N GLU A 182 0.68 0.08 11.02
CA GLU A 182 1.73 -0.93 10.81
C GLU A 182 2.77 -0.42 9.82
N SER A 183 4.03 -0.79 10.03
CA SER A 183 5.08 -0.64 9.03
C SER A 183 5.48 -2.00 8.44
N ARG A 184 6.28 -1.97 7.36
CA ARG A 184 6.87 -3.18 6.77
C ARG A 184 7.91 -3.84 7.67
N ARG A 185 8.35 -3.15 8.73
CA ARG A 185 9.28 -3.64 9.73
C ARG A 185 8.49 -4.07 10.98
N THR A 186 8.32 -5.38 11.14
CA THR A 186 7.61 -5.97 12.29
C THR A 186 8.17 -5.45 13.62
N GLY A 187 7.28 -4.99 14.50
CA GLY A 187 7.64 -4.42 15.80
C GLY A 187 8.09 -2.96 15.77
N ILE A 188 8.17 -2.33 14.58
CA ILE A 188 8.55 -0.91 14.44
C ILE A 188 7.33 -0.11 14.00
N TYR A 189 7.00 0.92 14.78
CA TYR A 189 5.80 1.74 14.65
C TYR A 189 6.18 3.22 14.57
N ALA A 190 5.61 3.93 13.61
CA ALA A 190 5.78 5.38 13.47
C ALA A 190 4.59 6.12 14.10
N ALA A 191 4.84 7.24 14.77
CA ALA A 191 3.80 8.03 15.42
C ALA A 191 4.08 9.54 15.38
N GLY A 192 3.02 10.33 15.24
CA GLY A 192 3.03 11.78 15.13
C GLY A 192 3.39 12.28 13.74
N CYS A 193 3.90 13.51 13.67
CA CYS A 193 4.21 14.18 12.41
C CYS A 193 5.27 13.47 11.54
N VAL A 194 6.00 12.49 12.10
CA VAL A 194 6.99 11.71 11.35
C VAL A 194 6.35 10.89 10.22
N ARG A 195 5.11 10.42 10.37
CA ARG A 195 4.44 9.60 9.34
C ARG A 195 3.59 10.41 8.36
N GLN A 196 3.03 11.52 8.80
CA GLN A 196 2.21 12.44 7.99
C GLN A 196 1.99 13.75 8.74
N PRO A 197 1.67 14.86 8.05
CA PRO A 197 1.30 16.10 8.71
C PRO A 197 0.07 15.95 9.60
N LEU A 198 0.18 16.31 10.88
CA LEU A 198 -0.88 16.20 11.88
C LEU A 198 -0.91 17.43 12.79
N ASP A 199 -2.06 17.68 13.40
CA ASP A 199 -2.17 18.57 14.56
C ASP A 199 -1.86 17.82 15.87
N ILE A 200 -1.93 18.52 17.00
CA ILE A 200 -1.60 17.94 18.31
C ILE A 200 -2.55 16.79 18.67
N ASP A 201 -3.85 16.94 18.44
CA ASP A 201 -4.83 15.89 18.73
C ASP A 201 -4.63 14.66 17.83
N GLY A 202 -4.38 14.88 16.55
CA GLY A 202 -4.00 13.86 15.58
C GLY A 202 -2.76 13.10 16.03
N CYS A 203 -1.72 13.80 16.49
CA CYS A 203 -0.51 13.19 17.07
C CYS A 203 -0.82 12.34 18.31
N ILE A 204 -1.70 12.80 19.20
CA ILE A 204 -2.09 12.05 20.41
C ILE A 204 -2.85 10.77 20.03
N ARG A 205 -3.86 10.88 19.14
CA ARG A 205 -4.63 9.73 18.66
C ARG A 205 -3.73 8.72 17.96
N ASP A 206 -2.79 9.23 17.18
CA ASP A 206 -1.84 8.40 16.48
C ASP A 206 -0.87 7.65 17.40
N ALA A 207 -0.28 8.36 18.36
CA ALA A 207 0.59 7.77 19.37
C ALA A 207 -0.15 6.68 20.17
N ARG A 208 -1.43 6.89 20.49
CA ARG A 208 -2.28 5.85 21.11
C ARG A 208 -2.42 4.63 20.21
N GLY A 209 -2.70 4.83 18.91
CA GLY A 209 -2.78 3.75 17.93
C GLY A 209 -1.48 2.94 17.86
N ALA A 210 -0.35 3.61 17.68
CA ALA A 210 0.98 2.98 17.65
C ALA A 210 1.28 2.21 18.96
N ALA A 211 0.96 2.78 20.13
CA ALA A 211 1.15 2.12 21.42
C ALA A 211 0.31 0.85 21.56
N LEU A 212 -0.96 0.88 21.16
CA LEU A 212 -1.82 -0.31 21.18
C LEU A 212 -1.32 -1.40 20.23
N LYS A 213 -0.75 -1.02 19.08
CA LYS A 213 -0.13 -1.94 18.14
C LYS A 213 1.16 -2.55 18.68
N ALA A 214 1.98 -1.77 19.37
CA ALA A 214 3.17 -2.28 20.06
C ALA A 214 2.79 -3.29 21.15
N ILE A 215 1.77 -2.99 21.97
CA ILE A 215 1.23 -3.91 22.97
C ILE A 215 0.75 -5.21 22.30
N GLN A 216 -0.06 -5.09 21.24
CA GLN A 216 -0.53 -6.26 20.49
C GLN A 216 0.64 -7.09 19.93
N CYS A 217 1.70 -6.45 19.45
CA CYS A 217 2.90 -7.14 18.95
C CYS A 217 3.55 -7.98 20.05
N MET A 218 3.79 -7.37 21.21
CA MET A 218 4.39 -8.07 22.37
C MET A 218 3.51 -9.24 22.83
N GLU A 219 2.20 -9.03 22.92
CA GLU A 219 1.24 -10.07 23.31
C GLU A 219 1.24 -11.26 22.34
N LEU A 220 1.21 -10.99 21.04
CA LEU A 220 1.19 -12.06 20.02
C LEU A 220 2.55 -12.76 19.93
N GLU A 221 3.65 -12.02 19.98
CA GLU A 221 5.01 -12.58 19.98
C GLU A 221 5.23 -13.51 21.17
N SER A 222 4.74 -13.15 22.37
CA SER A 222 4.86 -13.98 23.58
C SER A 222 4.22 -15.37 23.43
N ARG A 223 3.32 -15.54 22.46
CA ARG A 223 2.59 -16.79 22.16
C ARG A 223 3.06 -17.43 20.85
N GLY A 224 4.10 -16.89 20.22
CA GLY A 224 4.57 -17.32 18.90
C GLY A 224 3.56 -17.03 17.80
N ALA A 225 2.65 -16.08 17.99
CA ALA A 225 1.62 -15.72 17.02
C ALA A 225 2.06 -14.56 16.12
N ALA A 226 1.53 -14.52 14.90
CA ALA A 226 1.80 -13.42 13.99
C ALA A 226 0.96 -12.21 14.36
N VAL A 227 1.49 -11.04 14.06
CA VAL A 227 0.78 -9.77 13.97
C VAL A 227 0.01 -9.67 12.65
N HIS A 228 -0.69 -8.55 12.44
CA HIS A 228 -1.40 -8.27 11.19
C HIS A 228 -0.48 -8.44 9.97
N PRO A 229 -0.97 -8.84 8.79
CA PRO A 229 -2.37 -9.13 8.46
C PRO A 229 -2.92 -10.46 9.00
N ARG A 230 -2.06 -11.44 9.30
CA ARG A 230 -2.48 -12.76 9.84
C ARG A 230 -2.38 -12.82 11.36
N ALA A 231 -3.06 -11.90 12.04
CA ALA A 231 -3.06 -11.85 13.50
C ALA A 231 -3.49 -13.20 14.10
N GLY A 232 -2.71 -13.75 15.03
CA GLY A 232 -3.08 -14.98 15.73
C GLY A 232 -2.78 -16.30 15.00
N ASP A 233 -2.26 -16.26 13.77
CA ASP A 233 -1.71 -17.48 13.13
C ASP A 233 -0.64 -18.08 14.07
N LEU A 234 -0.24 -19.34 13.90
CA LEU A 234 0.88 -19.97 14.66
C LEU A 234 1.91 -20.63 13.74
N SER A 235 1.65 -20.69 12.45
CA SER A 235 2.47 -21.41 11.48
C SER A 235 3.68 -20.58 11.03
N PHE A 236 4.83 -21.23 10.87
CA PHE A 236 6.04 -20.61 10.30
C PHE A 236 6.44 -21.30 9.00
N PRO A 237 7.14 -20.59 8.10
CA PRO A 237 7.67 -21.21 6.90
C PRO A 237 8.77 -22.21 7.29
N GLN A 238 8.64 -23.43 6.78
CA GLN A 238 9.59 -24.53 6.87
C GLN A 238 10.28 -24.68 5.52
N PHE A 239 11.59 -24.96 5.55
CA PHE A 239 12.44 -25.00 4.36
C PHE A 239 13.13 -26.35 4.23
N PHE A 240 12.96 -27.00 3.07
CA PHE A 240 13.73 -28.19 2.70
C PHE A 240 14.99 -27.80 1.93
N LEU A 241 15.99 -27.28 2.66
CA LEU A 241 17.16 -26.60 2.09
C LEU A 241 18.04 -27.51 1.21
N GLN A 242 17.97 -28.83 1.34
CA GLN A 242 18.71 -29.77 0.49
C GLN A 242 18.36 -29.63 -1.00
N ARG A 243 17.17 -29.09 -1.33
CA ARG A 243 16.72 -28.82 -2.71
C ARG A 243 16.86 -27.36 -3.12
N CYS A 244 17.47 -26.52 -2.29
CA CYS A 244 17.64 -25.11 -2.61
C CYS A 244 18.66 -24.95 -3.75
N THR A 245 18.27 -24.23 -4.80
CA THR A 245 19.11 -23.87 -5.94
C THR A 245 19.74 -22.47 -5.81
N GLN A 246 19.58 -21.81 -4.65
CA GLN A 246 20.13 -20.48 -4.38
C GLN A 246 19.69 -19.41 -5.41
N CYS A 247 18.51 -19.58 -6.03
CA CYS A 247 17.99 -18.64 -7.03
C CYS A 247 17.51 -17.29 -6.46
N LYS A 248 17.56 -17.09 -5.13
CA LYS A 248 17.20 -15.87 -4.38
C LYS A 248 15.77 -15.33 -4.57
N ARG A 249 14.89 -15.99 -5.33
CA ARG A 249 13.51 -15.49 -5.55
C ARG A 249 12.75 -15.27 -4.24
N CYS A 250 12.87 -16.19 -3.28
CA CYS A 250 12.16 -16.07 -2.00
C CYS A 250 12.65 -14.89 -1.13
N THR A 251 13.95 -14.56 -1.16
CA THR A 251 14.56 -13.45 -0.41
C THR A 251 14.31 -12.10 -1.08
N GLN A 252 14.23 -12.09 -2.42
CA GLN A 252 13.90 -10.90 -3.21
C GLN A 252 12.41 -10.54 -3.15
N GLU A 253 11.52 -11.53 -3.28
CA GLU A 253 10.08 -11.30 -3.36
C GLU A 253 9.43 -11.07 -1.98
N CYS A 254 10.13 -11.30 -0.86
CA CYS A 254 9.58 -11.12 0.48
C CYS A 254 9.31 -9.62 0.80
N PRO A 255 8.05 -9.17 0.94
CA PRO A 255 7.77 -7.74 1.13
C PRO A 255 8.21 -7.20 2.50
N PHE A 256 8.42 -8.09 3.49
CA PHE A 256 8.78 -7.72 4.86
C PHE A 256 10.26 -7.96 5.19
N GLY A 257 11.08 -8.44 4.25
CA GLY A 257 12.49 -8.73 4.49
C GLY A 257 12.72 -9.78 5.59
N ALA A 258 11.87 -10.81 5.61
CA ALA A 258 11.93 -11.88 6.61
C ALA A 258 12.96 -12.98 6.28
N LEU A 259 13.54 -12.96 5.07
CA LEU A 259 14.55 -13.91 4.64
C LEU A 259 15.81 -13.12 4.27
N ASP A 260 16.90 -13.38 4.98
CA ASP A 260 18.25 -12.96 4.61
C ASP A 260 18.92 -14.09 3.81
N GLU A 261 20.21 -13.94 3.49
CA GLU A 261 21.01 -14.93 2.76
C GLU A 261 22.27 -15.29 3.56
N ASP A 262 22.72 -16.54 3.47
CA ASP A 262 24.08 -16.90 3.86
C ASP A 262 25.10 -16.56 2.77
N GLU A 263 26.39 -16.82 3.01
CA GLU A 263 27.47 -16.54 2.05
C GLU A 263 27.29 -17.25 0.70
N LYS A 264 26.50 -18.32 0.64
CA LYS A 264 26.22 -19.08 -0.59
C LYS A 264 24.92 -18.64 -1.27
N GLY A 265 24.19 -17.67 -0.73
CA GLY A 265 22.87 -17.28 -1.21
C GLY A 265 21.74 -18.20 -0.75
N THR A 266 21.98 -19.08 0.22
CA THR A 266 20.95 -19.93 0.82
C THR A 266 20.06 -19.07 1.72
N PRO A 267 18.71 -19.17 1.64
CA PRO A 267 17.83 -18.35 2.44
C PRO A 267 17.99 -18.64 3.94
N LYS A 268 18.25 -17.59 4.72
CA LYS A 268 18.34 -17.59 6.18
C LYS A 268 17.10 -16.92 6.77
N PRO A 269 16.11 -17.70 7.25
CA PRO A 269 14.86 -17.13 7.74
C PRO A 269 15.03 -16.43 9.09
N ASN A 270 14.46 -15.23 9.20
CA ASN A 270 14.24 -14.52 10.45
C ASN A 270 12.74 -14.58 10.80
N ILE A 271 12.40 -15.49 11.72
CA ILE A 271 11.01 -15.78 12.06
C ILE A 271 10.28 -14.59 12.70
N PHE A 272 10.99 -13.71 13.40
CA PHE A 272 10.41 -12.54 14.07
C PHE A 272 9.96 -11.44 13.09
N ARG A 273 10.47 -11.47 11.86
CA ARG A 273 10.08 -10.55 10.78
C ARG A 273 8.91 -11.07 9.96
N CYS A 274 8.63 -12.38 10.00
CA CYS A 274 7.69 -13.04 9.10
C CYS A 274 6.22 -12.68 9.41
N ARG A 275 5.50 -12.17 8.41
CA ARG A 275 4.04 -11.92 8.48
C ARG A 275 3.17 -13.05 7.90
N ARG A 276 3.78 -14.21 7.57
CA ARG A 276 3.11 -15.47 7.18
C ARG A 276 2.21 -15.41 5.95
N CYS A 277 2.55 -14.51 5.03
CA CYS A 277 1.85 -14.32 3.75
C CYS A 277 2.00 -15.49 2.77
N GLY A 278 3.05 -16.30 2.91
CA GLY A 278 3.37 -17.38 1.97
C GLY A 278 3.99 -16.94 0.65
N VAL A 279 4.40 -15.67 0.49
CA VAL A 279 5.01 -15.18 -0.76
C VAL A 279 6.26 -15.97 -1.16
N CYS A 280 7.10 -16.33 -0.19
CA CYS A 280 8.28 -17.17 -0.43
C CYS A 280 7.94 -18.58 -0.96
N MET A 281 6.79 -19.14 -0.58
CA MET A 281 6.27 -20.40 -1.12
C MET A 281 5.83 -20.26 -2.58
N GLY A 282 5.10 -19.19 -2.90
CA GLY A 282 4.72 -18.89 -4.29
C GLY A 282 5.92 -18.60 -5.19
N ALA A 283 6.96 -17.98 -4.64
CA ALA A 283 8.18 -17.61 -5.35
C ALA A 283 9.11 -18.79 -5.68
N CYS A 284 9.10 -19.85 -4.86
CA CYS A 284 10.09 -20.92 -4.95
C CYS A 284 9.76 -21.92 -6.09
N PRO A 285 10.57 -22.01 -7.16
CA PRO A 285 10.34 -22.98 -8.23
C PRO A 285 10.59 -24.42 -7.77
N GLU A 286 11.52 -24.61 -6.85
CA GLU A 286 11.85 -25.93 -6.27
C GLU A 286 10.85 -26.38 -5.19
N ARG A 287 9.90 -25.52 -4.82
CA ARG A 287 8.82 -25.85 -3.87
C ARG A 287 9.36 -26.30 -2.51
N ILE A 288 10.48 -25.72 -2.07
CA ILE A 288 11.13 -26.11 -0.80
C ILE A 288 10.50 -25.44 0.42
N VAL A 289 9.62 -24.46 0.22
CA VAL A 289 9.02 -23.65 1.29
C VAL A 289 7.58 -24.07 1.49
N GLY A 290 7.18 -24.34 2.72
CA GLY A 290 5.79 -24.62 3.08
C GLY A 290 5.51 -24.25 4.53
N PHE A 291 4.25 -24.28 4.94
CA PHE A 291 3.82 -24.13 6.33
C PHE A 291 3.13 -25.42 6.75
N GLN A 292 3.11 -25.69 8.06
CA GLN A 292 2.50 -26.90 8.62
C GLN A 292 1.02 -27.07 8.20
N ASN A 293 0.28 -25.97 8.12
CA ASN A 293 -1.14 -25.91 7.77
C ASN A 293 -1.39 -25.23 6.40
N TYR A 294 -0.36 -24.95 5.62
CA TYR A 294 -0.49 -24.31 4.30
C TYR A 294 0.75 -24.54 3.46
N ASN A 295 0.66 -25.44 2.48
CA ASN A 295 1.75 -25.75 1.59
C ASN A 295 1.20 -26.16 0.23
N ILE A 296 2.11 -26.38 -0.73
CA ILE A 296 1.74 -26.73 -2.10
C ILE A 296 0.92 -28.01 -2.15
N ASP A 297 1.29 -29.03 -1.38
CA ASP A 297 0.59 -30.33 -1.40
C ASP A 297 -0.84 -30.23 -0.87
N ILE A 298 -1.08 -29.40 0.15
CA ILE A 298 -2.43 -29.14 0.67
C ILE A 298 -3.31 -28.52 -0.42
N ILE A 299 -2.84 -27.47 -1.10
CA ILE A 299 -3.61 -26.79 -2.15
C ILE A 299 -3.79 -27.71 -3.37
N SER A 300 -2.75 -28.40 -3.82
CA SER A 300 -2.86 -29.39 -4.89
C SER A 300 -3.82 -30.53 -4.52
N SER A 301 -3.90 -30.93 -3.26
CA SER A 301 -4.89 -31.92 -2.79
C SER A 301 -6.31 -31.39 -2.81
N MET A 302 -6.52 -30.12 -2.44
CA MET A 302 -7.83 -29.46 -2.58
C MET A 302 -8.26 -29.38 -4.05
N ILE A 303 -7.35 -29.01 -4.95
CA ILE A 303 -7.59 -29.02 -6.39
C ILE A 303 -7.95 -30.44 -6.84
N LYS A 304 -7.19 -31.45 -6.40
CA LYS A 304 -7.45 -32.88 -6.68
C LYS A 304 -8.82 -33.35 -6.21
N ALA A 305 -9.31 -32.83 -5.09
CA ALA A 305 -10.63 -33.19 -4.56
C ALA A 305 -11.80 -32.57 -5.36
N ILE A 306 -11.55 -31.57 -6.22
CA ILE A 306 -12.59 -31.02 -7.08
C ILE A 306 -13.02 -32.07 -8.10
N SER A 307 -14.32 -32.41 -8.06
CA SER A 307 -14.99 -33.19 -9.10
C SER A 307 -15.05 -32.38 -10.40
N VAL A 308 -14.46 -32.96 -11.45
CA VAL A 308 -14.48 -32.49 -12.83
C VAL A 308 -15.50 -33.35 -13.59
N PRO A 309 -16.52 -32.75 -14.22
CA PRO A 309 -17.48 -33.50 -15.03
C PRO A 309 -16.79 -34.19 -16.22
N GLU A 310 -17.32 -35.34 -16.62
CA GLU A 310 -16.90 -36.03 -17.84
C GLU A 310 -17.25 -35.20 -19.09
N ASP A 311 -16.57 -35.48 -20.20
CA ASP A 311 -16.68 -34.69 -21.44
C ASP A 311 -18.09 -34.71 -22.05
N ASP A 312 -18.83 -35.80 -21.87
CA ASP A 312 -20.19 -35.98 -22.37
C ASP A 312 -21.26 -35.24 -21.54
N GLU A 313 -20.91 -34.77 -20.34
CA GLU A 313 -21.84 -34.01 -19.50
C GLU A 313 -22.05 -32.55 -19.96
N GLU A 314 -21.25 -32.04 -20.91
CA GLU A 314 -21.21 -30.63 -21.36
C GLU A 314 -21.16 -29.58 -20.21
N LYS A 315 -20.73 -30.01 -19.01
CA LYS A 315 -20.63 -29.14 -17.83
C LYS A 315 -19.21 -28.66 -17.65
N LEU A 316 -19.04 -27.35 -17.54
CA LEU A 316 -17.76 -26.73 -17.21
C LEU A 316 -17.47 -26.79 -15.71
N ARG A 317 -16.19 -26.71 -15.35
CA ARG A 317 -15.68 -26.59 -14.00
C ARG A 317 -14.62 -25.51 -13.96
N ILE A 318 -14.89 -24.46 -13.18
CA ILE A 318 -13.96 -23.35 -13.01
C ILE A 318 -13.38 -23.39 -11.60
N LEU A 319 -12.06 -23.35 -11.50
CA LEU A 319 -11.36 -23.13 -10.24
C LEU A 319 -11.22 -21.63 -9.99
N CYS A 320 -11.50 -21.19 -8.77
CA CYS A 320 -11.24 -19.85 -8.30
C CYS A 320 -10.22 -19.87 -7.16
N LEU A 321 -9.02 -19.34 -7.38
CA LEU A 321 -8.05 -19.10 -6.32
C LEU A 321 -8.28 -17.68 -5.77
N ALA A 322 -8.87 -17.58 -4.57
CA ALA A 322 -9.30 -16.29 -4.01
C ALA A 322 -8.40 -15.85 -2.86
N CYS A 323 -7.89 -14.62 -2.91
CA CYS A 323 -7.16 -14.02 -1.79
C CYS A 323 -8.06 -13.92 -0.55
N GLU A 324 -7.61 -14.48 0.57
CA GLU A 324 -8.35 -14.48 1.86
C GLU A 324 -8.59 -13.09 2.46
N ASN A 325 -7.90 -12.06 1.97
CA ASN A 325 -7.92 -10.74 2.61
C ASN A 325 -9.00 -9.81 2.04
N ASP A 326 -9.24 -9.86 0.72
CA ASP A 326 -10.26 -9.02 0.05
C ASP A 326 -11.22 -9.88 -0.77
N ALA A 327 -10.70 -10.71 -1.67
CA ALA A 327 -11.51 -11.44 -2.64
C ALA A 327 -12.43 -12.50 -2.01
N TYR A 328 -11.93 -13.28 -1.05
CA TYR A 328 -12.75 -14.26 -0.35
C TYR A 328 -13.81 -13.58 0.54
N PRO A 329 -13.47 -12.54 1.34
CA PRO A 329 -14.48 -11.71 2.00
C PRO A 329 -15.50 -11.07 1.05
N ALA A 330 -15.11 -10.66 -0.16
CA ALA A 330 -16.05 -10.14 -1.15
C ALA A 330 -17.06 -11.22 -1.59
N LEU A 331 -16.62 -12.48 -1.75
CA LEU A 331 -17.50 -13.62 -2.00
C LEU A 331 -18.45 -13.88 -0.81
N ASP A 332 -17.94 -13.80 0.43
CA ASP A 332 -18.77 -13.91 1.64
C ASP A 332 -19.82 -12.79 1.70
N MET A 333 -19.45 -11.55 1.37
CA MET A 333 -20.35 -10.40 1.28
C MET A 333 -21.42 -10.59 0.21
N ALA A 334 -21.06 -11.14 -0.96
CA ALA A 334 -22.03 -11.50 -1.99
C ALA A 334 -23.06 -12.52 -1.46
N GLY A 335 -22.59 -13.54 -0.75
CA GLY A 335 -23.44 -14.53 -0.08
C GLY A 335 -24.38 -13.92 0.97
N ILE A 336 -23.86 -13.06 1.85
CA ILE A 336 -24.64 -12.34 2.88
C ILE A 336 -25.73 -11.47 2.25
N ASN A 337 -25.44 -10.85 1.10
CA ASN A 337 -26.39 -10.01 0.37
C ASN A 337 -27.27 -10.80 -0.60
N HIS A 338 -27.27 -12.14 -0.53
CA HIS A 338 -28.05 -13.03 -1.40
C HIS A 338 -27.82 -12.79 -2.90
N ILE A 339 -26.60 -12.41 -3.27
CA ILE A 339 -26.18 -12.22 -4.65
C ILE A 339 -25.77 -13.58 -5.21
N ASN A 340 -26.48 -14.03 -6.23
CA ASN A 340 -26.18 -15.29 -6.90
C ASN A 340 -25.00 -15.11 -7.88
N TYR A 341 -24.13 -16.11 -7.92
CA TYR A 341 -23.10 -16.26 -8.94
C TYR A 341 -23.07 -17.72 -9.43
N SER A 342 -22.42 -17.94 -10.57
CA SER A 342 -22.49 -19.23 -11.27
C SER A 342 -22.06 -20.43 -10.40
N PRO A 343 -22.85 -21.52 -10.38
CA PRO A 343 -22.53 -22.74 -9.61
C PRO A 343 -21.39 -23.56 -10.22
N LEU A 344 -20.83 -23.13 -11.36
CA LEU A 344 -19.67 -23.77 -12.01
C LEU A 344 -18.35 -23.47 -11.28
N LEU A 345 -18.34 -22.42 -10.44
CA LEU A 345 -17.17 -21.98 -9.69
C LEU A 345 -16.88 -22.90 -8.50
N ARG A 346 -15.61 -23.21 -8.26
CA ARG A 346 -15.11 -23.86 -7.04
C ARG A 346 -14.01 -23.01 -6.44
N VAL A 347 -14.24 -22.48 -5.25
CA VAL A 347 -13.34 -21.52 -4.61
C VAL A 347 -12.38 -22.27 -3.70
N ILE A 348 -11.08 -22.00 -3.86
CA ILE A 348 -10.03 -22.34 -2.89
C ILE A 348 -9.45 -21.04 -2.34
N PRO A 349 -9.56 -20.78 -1.03
CA PRO A 349 -8.95 -19.62 -0.42
C PRO A 349 -7.42 -19.76 -0.42
N MET A 350 -6.75 -18.65 -0.72
CA MET A 350 -5.31 -18.49 -0.68
C MET A 350 -4.96 -17.41 0.34
N ARG A 351 -4.06 -17.68 1.29
CA ARG A 351 -3.61 -16.70 2.30
C ARG A 351 -3.30 -15.33 1.70
N CYS A 352 -2.69 -15.36 0.52
CA CYS A 352 -2.41 -14.23 -0.34
C CYS A 352 -2.22 -14.75 -1.75
N LEU A 353 -2.64 -14.02 -2.79
CA LEU A 353 -2.27 -14.40 -4.16
C LEU A 353 -0.75 -14.41 -4.38
N GLY A 354 0.02 -13.64 -3.61
CA GLY A 354 1.48 -13.69 -3.66
C GLY A 354 2.06 -15.06 -3.27
N SER A 355 1.28 -15.93 -2.63
CA SER A 355 1.65 -17.33 -2.36
C SER A 355 1.26 -18.31 -3.47
N MET A 356 0.59 -17.83 -4.53
CA MET A 356 0.29 -18.62 -5.72
C MET A 356 1.58 -19.08 -6.39
N ASN A 357 1.66 -20.39 -6.60
CA ASN A 357 2.70 -21.04 -7.39
C ASN A 357 2.07 -21.52 -8.71
N LEU A 358 2.80 -21.42 -9.82
CA LEU A 358 2.31 -21.81 -11.14
C LEU A 358 1.85 -23.28 -11.21
N VAL A 359 2.41 -24.14 -10.33
CA VAL A 359 2.01 -25.55 -10.23
C VAL A 359 0.51 -25.71 -9.96
N PHE A 360 -0.13 -24.78 -9.25
CA PHE A 360 -1.57 -24.86 -8.96
C PHE A 360 -2.41 -24.73 -10.23
N ILE A 361 -1.96 -23.91 -11.17
CA ILE A 361 -2.65 -23.69 -12.44
C ILE A 361 -2.44 -24.88 -13.35
N THR A 362 -1.21 -25.37 -13.46
CA THR A 362 -0.90 -26.55 -14.28
C THR A 362 -1.60 -27.80 -13.72
N ASP A 363 -1.54 -28.04 -12.40
CA ASP A 363 -2.22 -29.18 -11.75
C ASP A 363 -3.73 -29.14 -11.96
N ALA A 364 -4.34 -27.94 -11.94
CA ALA A 364 -5.76 -27.78 -12.18
C ALA A 364 -6.12 -28.11 -13.62
N LEU A 365 -5.44 -27.48 -14.59
CA LEU A 365 -5.75 -27.65 -16.01
C LEU A 365 -5.41 -29.06 -16.50
N SER A 366 -4.32 -29.68 -16.05
CA SER A 366 -3.98 -31.07 -16.41
C SER A 366 -4.99 -32.11 -15.90
N ARG A 367 -5.93 -31.73 -15.03
CA ARG A 367 -7.03 -32.60 -14.56
C ARG A 367 -8.36 -32.35 -15.24
N GLY A 368 -8.38 -31.53 -16.30
CA GLY A 368 -9.61 -31.19 -17.01
C GLY A 368 -10.43 -30.06 -16.38
N ILE A 369 -9.90 -29.28 -15.42
CA ILE A 369 -10.56 -28.03 -15.01
C ILE A 369 -10.55 -27.07 -16.20
N ASP A 370 -11.70 -26.50 -16.56
CA ASP A 370 -11.86 -25.76 -17.82
C ASP A 370 -11.22 -24.37 -17.81
N GLY A 371 -11.15 -23.76 -16.62
CA GLY A 371 -10.49 -22.48 -16.42
C GLY A 371 -10.15 -22.20 -14.96
N VAL A 372 -9.16 -21.33 -14.75
CA VAL A 372 -8.65 -20.92 -13.45
C VAL A 372 -8.74 -19.40 -13.30
N LEU A 373 -9.66 -18.94 -12.48
CA LEU A 373 -9.81 -17.53 -12.11
C LEU A 373 -9.02 -17.25 -10.83
N LEU A 374 -8.18 -16.22 -10.83
CA LEU A 374 -7.48 -15.73 -9.65
C LEU A 374 -8.11 -14.40 -9.23
N LEU A 375 -8.61 -14.32 -8.00
CA LEU A 375 -9.17 -13.08 -7.46
C LEU A 375 -8.23 -12.49 -6.41
N GLY A 376 -7.70 -11.30 -6.69
CA GLY A 376 -6.65 -10.67 -5.89
C GLY A 376 -7.00 -9.26 -5.43
N CYS A 377 -6.39 -8.82 -4.34
CA CYS A 377 -6.47 -7.43 -3.88
C CYS A 377 -5.96 -6.47 -4.97
N LYS A 378 -6.46 -5.22 -4.98
CA LYS A 378 -5.94 -4.14 -5.83
C LYS A 378 -4.45 -3.90 -5.57
N PHE A 379 -3.66 -3.70 -6.64
CA PHE A 379 -2.23 -3.34 -6.59
C PHE A 379 -1.94 -2.08 -7.43
N GLY A 380 -0.71 -1.54 -7.32
CA GLY A 380 -0.31 -0.26 -7.93
C GLY A 380 -0.27 0.89 -6.91
N ASP A 381 -0.44 2.13 -7.37
CA ASP A 381 -0.30 3.32 -6.51
C ASP A 381 -1.35 3.39 -5.38
N ASP A 382 -2.57 2.96 -5.65
CA ASP A 382 -3.68 2.86 -4.69
C ASP A 382 -3.91 1.39 -4.26
N TYR A 383 -2.84 0.67 -3.93
CA TYR A 383 -2.94 -0.75 -3.57
C TYR A 383 -3.76 -0.97 -2.30
N GLN A 384 -4.57 -2.04 -2.30
CA GLN A 384 -5.25 -2.58 -1.11
C GLN A 384 -4.63 -3.91 -0.65
N CYS A 385 -3.59 -4.36 -1.35
CA CYS A 385 -2.90 -5.59 -1.01
C CYS A 385 -2.39 -5.57 0.43
N HIS A 386 -2.94 -6.46 1.24
CA HIS A 386 -2.61 -6.59 2.66
C HIS A 386 -1.15 -6.97 2.92
N PHE A 387 -0.48 -7.56 1.92
CA PHE A 387 0.93 -7.92 1.97
C PHE A 387 1.78 -7.11 0.99
N VAL A 388 1.38 -5.86 0.73
CA VAL A 388 2.07 -4.84 -0.09
C VAL A 388 2.08 -5.18 -1.59
N ARG A 389 2.67 -6.32 -1.97
CA ARG A 389 2.92 -6.69 -3.39
C ARG A 389 2.41 -8.07 -3.78
N GLY A 390 1.56 -8.69 -2.95
CA GLY A 390 1.12 -10.06 -3.17
C GLY A 390 0.45 -10.30 -4.53
N SER A 391 -0.60 -9.52 -4.84
CA SER A 391 -1.32 -9.65 -6.12
C SER A 391 -0.46 -9.24 -7.31
N GLU A 392 0.37 -8.21 -7.17
CA GLU A 392 1.31 -7.76 -8.20
C GLU A 392 2.32 -8.87 -8.56
N LEU A 393 2.88 -9.55 -7.56
CA LEU A 393 3.77 -10.68 -7.77
C LEU A 393 3.07 -11.87 -8.44
N ALA A 394 1.79 -12.10 -8.13
CA ALA A 394 0.99 -13.12 -8.79
C ALA A 394 0.77 -12.79 -10.26
N ASP A 395 0.42 -11.54 -10.57
CA ASP A 395 0.25 -11.03 -11.93
C ASP A 395 1.55 -11.16 -12.76
N TYR A 396 2.69 -10.78 -12.17
CA TYR A 396 3.99 -11.00 -12.80
C TYR A 396 4.25 -12.48 -13.12
N ARG A 397 3.88 -13.41 -12.23
CA ARG A 397 4.04 -14.85 -12.50
C ARG A 397 3.06 -15.32 -13.57
N MET A 398 1.83 -14.81 -13.58
CA MET A 398 0.83 -15.09 -14.63
C MET A 398 1.30 -14.65 -16.00
N SER A 399 2.06 -13.55 -16.12
CA SER A 399 2.61 -13.13 -17.43
C SER A 399 3.54 -14.18 -18.07
N LYS A 400 4.13 -15.07 -17.26
CA LYS A 400 4.99 -16.19 -17.72
C LYS A 400 4.21 -17.48 -17.98
N LEU A 401 2.91 -17.51 -17.68
CA LEU A 401 2.09 -18.70 -17.81
C LEU A 401 1.88 -19.10 -19.27
N HIS A 402 1.84 -18.13 -20.19
CA HIS A 402 1.61 -18.38 -21.63
C HIS A 402 2.54 -19.46 -22.18
N GLU A 403 3.86 -19.33 -21.98
CA GLU A 403 4.84 -20.31 -22.43
C GLU A 403 4.63 -21.71 -21.84
N THR A 404 4.12 -21.78 -20.60
CA THR A 404 3.85 -23.05 -19.92
C THR A 404 2.62 -23.73 -20.48
N LEU A 405 1.54 -22.98 -20.71
CA LEU A 405 0.29 -23.52 -21.26
C LEU A 405 0.42 -23.89 -22.74
N SER A 406 1.14 -23.11 -23.53
CA SER A 406 1.43 -23.45 -24.93
C SER A 406 2.15 -24.80 -25.06
N LYS A 407 3.07 -25.14 -24.13
CA LYS A 407 3.73 -26.46 -24.10
C LYS A 407 2.77 -27.61 -23.76
N LEU A 408 1.68 -27.33 -23.06
CA LEU A 408 0.62 -28.29 -22.74
C LEU A 408 -0.47 -28.33 -23.82
N GLY A 409 -0.36 -27.53 -24.89
CA GLY A 409 -1.39 -27.43 -25.92
C GLY A 409 -2.67 -26.75 -25.43
N LEU A 410 -2.58 -25.86 -24.43
CA LEU A 410 -3.71 -25.15 -23.85
C LEU A 410 -3.65 -23.64 -24.15
N GLU A 411 -4.83 -23.05 -24.28
CA GLU A 411 -5.02 -21.60 -24.44
C GLU A 411 -4.68 -20.85 -23.15
N ALA A 412 -3.94 -19.75 -23.27
CA ALA A 412 -3.50 -18.97 -22.10
C ALA A 412 -4.69 -18.28 -21.40
N GLU A 413 -5.73 -17.98 -22.17
CA GLU A 413 -6.99 -17.39 -21.76
C GLU A 413 -7.79 -18.27 -20.78
N ARG A 414 -7.39 -19.55 -20.61
CA ARG A 414 -7.95 -20.44 -19.58
C ARG A 414 -7.57 -20.03 -18.16
N ALA A 415 -6.65 -19.09 -17.98
CA ALA A 415 -6.36 -18.56 -16.65
C ALA A 415 -6.27 -17.03 -16.65
N GLU A 416 -6.95 -16.38 -15.71
CA GLU A 416 -7.04 -14.92 -15.62
C GLU A 416 -6.91 -14.47 -14.17
N LEU A 417 -6.15 -13.39 -13.94
CA LEU A 417 -6.15 -12.69 -12.66
C LEU A 417 -7.02 -11.44 -12.76
N VAL A 418 -7.91 -11.27 -11.79
CA VAL A 418 -8.77 -10.08 -11.67
C VAL A 418 -8.57 -9.44 -10.30
N GLN A 419 -8.40 -8.12 -10.31
CA GLN A 419 -8.34 -7.30 -9.10
C GLN A 419 -9.75 -7.06 -8.56
N VAL A 420 -9.95 -7.31 -7.26
CA VAL A 420 -11.21 -7.20 -6.54
C VAL A 420 -10.94 -6.55 -5.19
N ALA A 421 -11.67 -5.49 -4.87
CA ALA A 421 -11.77 -4.95 -3.52
C ALA A 421 -12.87 -5.68 -2.74
N ILE A 422 -12.78 -5.69 -1.40
CA ILE A 422 -13.86 -6.23 -0.56
C ILE A 422 -15.23 -5.59 -0.85
N THR A 423 -15.24 -4.32 -1.29
CA THR A 423 -16.44 -3.57 -1.65
C THR A 423 -17.02 -3.90 -3.03
N ASP A 424 -16.32 -4.69 -3.85
CA ASP A 424 -16.77 -5.06 -5.21
C ASP A 424 -17.64 -6.33 -5.23
N TYR A 425 -18.22 -6.71 -4.09
CA TYR A 425 -19.04 -7.92 -3.94
C TYR A 425 -20.25 -7.95 -4.88
N ASP A 426 -20.80 -6.80 -5.24
CA ASP A 426 -21.91 -6.62 -6.17
C ASP A 426 -21.49 -6.83 -7.64
N LYS A 427 -20.21 -6.64 -7.96
CA LYS A 427 -19.65 -6.80 -9.30
C LYS A 427 -19.14 -8.22 -9.58
N LEU A 428 -18.93 -9.02 -8.53
CA LEU A 428 -18.41 -10.38 -8.64
C LEU A 428 -19.17 -11.28 -9.63
N PRO A 429 -20.52 -11.30 -9.67
CA PRO A 429 -21.24 -12.12 -10.65
C PRO A 429 -20.87 -11.75 -12.08
N GLY A 430 -20.79 -10.46 -12.40
CA GLY A 430 -20.40 -10.00 -13.74
C GLY A 430 -18.97 -10.37 -14.11
N ILE A 431 -18.04 -10.32 -13.16
CA ILE A 431 -16.65 -10.75 -13.34
C ILE A 431 -16.59 -12.26 -13.63
N ILE A 432 -17.28 -13.06 -12.80
CA ILE A 432 -17.32 -14.52 -12.91
C ILE A 432 -17.97 -14.95 -14.22
N ASP A 433 -19.11 -14.38 -14.57
CA ASP A 433 -19.86 -14.72 -15.77
C ASP A 433 -19.10 -14.32 -17.04
N LYS A 434 -18.41 -13.17 -17.03
CA LYS A 434 -17.53 -12.78 -18.13
C LYS A 434 -16.41 -13.80 -18.36
N PHE A 435 -15.79 -14.29 -17.30
CA PHE A 435 -14.75 -15.32 -17.41
C PHE A 435 -15.35 -16.65 -17.89
N ILE A 436 -16.47 -17.09 -17.32
CA ILE A 436 -17.14 -18.34 -17.71
C ILE A 436 -17.54 -18.31 -19.18
N ASN A 437 -18.09 -17.20 -19.68
CA ASN A 437 -18.50 -17.10 -21.07
C ASN A 437 -17.30 -17.19 -22.03
N ARG A 438 -16.15 -16.62 -21.64
CA ARG A 438 -14.88 -16.81 -22.38
C ARG A 438 -14.48 -18.28 -22.42
N ILE A 439 -14.56 -19.00 -21.30
CA ILE A 439 -14.25 -20.43 -21.27
C ILE A 439 -15.24 -21.25 -22.10
N LYS A 440 -16.53 -20.87 -22.15
CA LYS A 440 -17.51 -21.51 -23.05
C LYS A 440 -17.15 -21.33 -24.52
N GLU A 441 -16.65 -20.15 -24.91
CA GLU A 441 -16.22 -19.87 -26.28
C GLU A 441 -14.98 -20.69 -26.67
N ILE A 442 -14.04 -20.89 -25.74
CA ILE A 442 -12.86 -21.75 -25.95
C ILE A 442 -13.27 -23.24 -26.00
N GLY A 443 -14.26 -23.62 -25.19
CA GLY A 443 -14.75 -24.99 -25.07
C GLY A 443 -14.10 -25.79 -23.92
N PRO A 444 -14.57 -27.03 -23.70
CA PRO A 444 -14.08 -27.89 -22.63
C PRO A 444 -12.56 -28.09 -22.68
N ASN A 445 -11.96 -28.32 -21.52
CA ASN A 445 -10.53 -28.63 -21.45
C ASN A 445 -10.25 -30.03 -22.05
N PRO A 446 -9.29 -30.15 -22.98
CA PRO A 446 -8.99 -31.43 -23.66
C PRO A 446 -8.47 -32.55 -22.74
N PHE A 447 -8.09 -32.22 -21.50
CA PHE A 447 -7.68 -33.19 -20.48
C PHE A 447 -8.84 -33.72 -19.63
N LYS A 448 -10.09 -33.35 -19.92
CA LYS A 448 -11.24 -33.95 -19.23
C LYS A 448 -11.37 -35.43 -19.58
N GLY A 449 -11.78 -36.22 -18.57
CA GLY A 449 -11.96 -37.67 -18.73
C GLY A 449 -10.68 -38.51 -18.74
N TRP A 450 -9.48 -37.91 -18.59
CA TRP A 450 -8.18 -38.59 -18.62
C TRP A 450 -7.42 -38.51 -17.29
#